data_AF-A0A4S4C132-F1
#
_entry.id   AF-A0A4S4C132-F1
#
_cell.length_a   1.000
_cell.length_b   1.000
_cell.length_c   1.000
_cell.angle_alpha   90.00
_cell.angle_beta   90.00
_cell.angle_gamma   90.00
#
_symmetry.space_group_name_H-M   'P 1'
#
loop_
_entity.id
_entity.type
_entity.pdbx_description
1 polymer ?
#
loop_
_entity_poly.entity_id
_entity_poly.type
_entity_poly.pdbx_seq_one_letter_code
_entity_poly.pdbx_strand_id
1 'polypeptide(L)'
;MSEKDKQIIQQLKQSLLHLDEALNLSIEMLEEDAKNKQTITAVWEEFLSTFFGRVKSKGNASSVNLSKLVPLPKLARFFKF
;
A
#
# COMPACT_ATOMS: atom_id res chain seq x y z
N MET A 1 6.79 -24.35 5.09
CA MET A 1 6.06 -23.23 4.45
C MET A 1 5.13 -23.83 3.40
N SER A 2 3.84 -23.56 3.49
CA SER A 2 2.83 -24.15 2.60
C SER A 2 2.94 -23.57 1.18
N GLU A 3 2.38 -24.26 0.19
CA GLU A 3 2.30 -23.71 -1.18
C GLU A 3 1.49 -22.40 -1.25
N LYS A 4 0.47 -22.26 -0.39
CA LYS A 4 -0.28 -21.00 -0.27
C LYS A 4 0.57 -19.87 0.29
N ASP A 5 1.44 -20.16 1.27
CA ASP A 5 2.35 -19.17 1.84
C ASP A 5 3.32 -18.65 0.77
N LYS A 6 3.88 -19.54 -0.06
CA LYS A 6 4.76 -19.18 -1.17
C LYS A 6 4.05 -18.28 -2.18
N GLN A 7 2.81 -18.62 -2.54
CA GLN A 7 2.01 -17.81 -3.46
C GLN A 7 1.72 -16.42 -2.88
N ILE A 8 1.34 -16.32 -1.60
CA ILE A 8 1.13 -15.03 -0.92
C ILE A 8 2.42 -14.21 -0.94
N ILE A 9 3.56 -14.81 -0.58
CA ILE A 9 4.87 -14.13 -0.60
C ILE A 9 5.20 -13.63 -2.00
N GLN A 10 4.98 -14.44 -3.04
CA GLN A 10 5.25 -14.04 -4.42
C GLN A 10 4.39 -12.85 -4.84
N GLN A 11 3.08 -12.86 -4.54
CA GLN A 11 2.17 -11.76 -4.86
C GLN A 11 2.55 -10.47 -4.13
N LEU A 12 2.92 -10.57 -2.86
CA LEU A 12 3.39 -9.41 -2.09
C LEU A 12 4.72 -8.86 -2.63
N LYS A 13 5.66 -9.73 -3.02
CA LYS A 13 6.91 -9.30 -3.66
C LYS A 13 6.69 -8.58 -4.98
N GLN A 14 5.82 -9.10 -5.85
CA GLN A 14 5.49 -8.45 -7.12
C GLN A 14 4.79 -7.10 -6.89
N SER A 15 3.88 -7.03 -5.91
CA SER A 15 3.23 -5.76 -5.54
C SER A 15 4.25 -4.71 -5.08
N LEU A 16 5.28 -5.11 -4.32
CA LEU A 16 6.34 -4.20 -3.90
C LEU A 16 7.16 -3.66 -5.08
N LEU A 17 7.42 -4.45 -6.13
CA LEU A 17 8.10 -3.96 -7.33
C LEU A 17 7.28 -2.88 -8.05
N HIS A 18 5.97 -3.08 -8.18
CA HIS A 18 5.09 -2.07 -8.77
C HIS A 18 4.98 -0.80 -7.92
N LEU A 19 5.01 -0.94 -6.58
CA LEU A 19 5.01 0.21 -5.68
C LEU A 19 6.32 0.99 -5.75
N ASP A 20 7.45 0.32 -5.91
CA ASP A 20 8.76 0.96 -6.08
C ASP A 20 8.81 1.78 -7.38
N GLU A 21 8.32 1.22 -8.48
CA GLU A 21 8.19 1.95 -9.75
C GLU A 21 7.28 3.18 -9.63
N ALA A 22 6.12 3.04 -8.97
CA ALA A 22 5.22 4.16 -8.73
C ALA A 22 5.84 5.26 -7.84
N LEU A 23 6.67 4.90 -6.86
CA LEU A 23 7.41 5.84 -6.04
C LEU A 23 8.46 6.59 -6.86
N ASN A 24 9.22 5.89 -7.70
CA ASN A 24 10.22 6.52 -8.58
C ASN A 24 9.57 7.54 -9.53
N LEU A 25 8.45 7.16 -10.17
CA LEU A 25 7.66 8.09 -11.00
C LEU A 25 7.13 9.29 -10.19
N SER A 26 6.70 9.06 -8.95
CA SER A 26 6.23 10.15 -8.07
C SER A 26 7.37 11.12 -7.75
N ILE A 27 8.59 10.63 -7.54
CA ILE A 27 9.77 11.46 -7.28
C ILE A 27 10.12 12.27 -8.53
N GLU A 28 10.21 11.62 -9.69
CA GLU A 28 10.49 12.27 -10.97
C GLU A 28 9.52 13.43 -11.24
N MET A 29 8.22 13.18 -11.10
CA MET A 29 7.20 14.23 -11.28
C MET A 29 7.32 15.39 -10.27
N LEU A 30 7.78 15.13 -9.04
CA LEU A 30 8.01 16.18 -8.03
C LEU A 30 9.26 17.00 -8.31
N GLU A 31 10.31 16.37 -8.86
CA GLU A 31 11.54 17.03 -9.28
C GLU A 31 11.30 17.90 -10.54
N GLU A 32 10.42 17.46 -11.45
CA GLU A 32 10.03 18.21 -12.64
C GLU A 32 9.20 19.48 -12.32
N ASP A 33 8.16 19.37 -11.49
CA ASP A 33 7.36 20.52 -11.05
C ASP A 33 6.77 20.28 -9.65
N ALA A 34 7.15 21.13 -8.70
CA ALA A 34 6.64 21.11 -7.33
C ALA A 34 5.11 21.24 -7.25
N LYS A 35 4.43 21.78 -8.28
CA LYS A 35 2.96 21.85 -8.36
C LYS A 35 2.31 20.47 -8.49
N ASN A 36 3.03 19.46 -8.96
CA ASN A 36 2.54 18.08 -9.07
C ASN A 36 2.26 17.44 -7.69
N LYS A 37 2.77 18.03 -6.61
CA LYS A 37 2.61 17.52 -5.24
C LYS A 37 1.17 17.22 -4.85
N GLN A 38 0.23 18.12 -5.17
CA GLN A 38 -1.17 17.91 -4.82
C GLN A 38 -1.77 16.72 -5.57
N THR A 39 -1.49 16.61 -6.87
CA THR A 39 -1.94 15.50 -7.71
C THR A 39 -1.38 14.17 -7.23
N ILE A 40 -0.07 14.11 -6.96
CA ILE A 40 0.61 12.89 -6.50
C ILE A 40 0.06 12.46 -5.14
N THR A 41 -0.15 13.42 -4.23
CA THR A 41 -0.75 13.15 -2.92
C THR A 41 -2.15 12.56 -3.07
N ALA A 42 -3.00 13.13 -3.94
CA ALA A 42 -4.35 12.61 -4.18
C ALA A 42 -4.34 11.17 -4.73
N VAL A 43 -3.44 10.85 -5.66
CA VAL A 43 -3.29 9.48 -6.20
C VAL A 43 -2.90 8.48 -5.11
N TRP A 44 -1.93 8.83 -4.26
CA TRP A 44 -1.51 7.98 -3.14
C TRP A 44 -2.61 7.81 -2.10
N GLU A 45 -3.36 8.88 -1.77
CA GLU A 45 -4.51 8.82 -0.86
C GLU A 45 -5.61 7.89 -1.39
N GLU A 46 -5.96 7.98 -2.67
CA GLU A 46 -6.95 7.11 -3.31
C GLU A 46 -6.52 5.64 -3.25
N PHE A 47 -5.25 5.34 -3.58
CA PHE A 47 -4.70 4.00 -3.51
C PHE A 47 -4.79 3.42 -2.10
N LEU A 48 -4.31 4.17 -1.10
CA LEU A 48 -4.29 3.72 0.30
C LEU A 48 -5.71 3.51 0.84
N SER A 49 -6.61 4.46 0.57
CA SER A 49 -8.02 4.36 0.94
C SER A 49 -8.67 3.11 0.34
N THR A 50 -8.44 2.87 -0.95
CA THR A 50 -8.96 1.69 -1.65
C THR A 50 -8.38 0.39 -1.08
N PHE A 51 -7.07 0.34 -0.83
CA PHE A 51 -6.41 -0.83 -0.27
C PHE A 51 -6.96 -1.19 1.12
N PHE A 52 -6.98 -0.22 2.04
CA PHE A 52 -7.51 -0.45 3.40
C PHE A 52 -9.01 -0.75 3.39
N GLY A 53 -9.77 -0.12 2.49
CA GLY A 53 -11.17 -0.44 2.24
C GLY A 53 -11.37 -1.91 1.85
N ARG A 54 -10.52 -2.44 0.95
CA ARG A 54 -10.54 -3.85 0.54
C ARG A 54 -10.13 -4.81 1.66
N VAL A 55 -9.13 -4.45 2.47
CA VAL A 55 -8.74 -5.25 3.64
C VAL A 55 -9.91 -5.37 4.62
N LYS A 56 -10.59 -4.26 4.91
CA LYS A 56 -11.76 -4.24 5.78
C LYS A 56 -12.93 -5.04 5.21
N SER A 57 -13.27 -4.83 3.93
CA SER A 57 -14.42 -5.51 3.29
C SER A 57 -14.21 -7.02 3.19
N LYS A 58 -13.02 -7.47 2.78
CA LYS A 58 -12.69 -8.91 2.74
C LYS A 58 -12.63 -9.54 4.13
N GLY A 59 -12.15 -8.79 5.13
CA GLY A 59 -12.15 -9.27 6.51
C GLY A 59 -13.55 -9.48 7.05
N ASN A 60 -14.43 -8.50 6.84
CA ASN A 60 -15.84 -8.60 7.22
C ASN A 60 -16.54 -9.77 6.52
N ALA A 61 -16.35 -9.93 5.20
CA ALA A 61 -17.00 -10.98 4.42
C ALA A 61 -16.56 -12.40 4.82
N SER A 62 -15.33 -12.57 5.31
CA SER A 62 -14.78 -13.87 5.71
C SER A 62 -14.90 -14.17 7.21
N SER A 63 -15.47 -13.25 8.01
CA SER A 63 -15.37 -13.26 9.48
C SER A 63 -13.93 -13.35 10.02
N VAL A 64 -12.93 -13.12 9.17
CA VAL A 64 -11.52 -13.09 9.53
C VAL A 64 -11.10 -11.64 9.72
N ASN A 65 -10.56 -11.31 10.89
CA ASN A 65 -10.05 -9.97 11.11
C ASN A 65 -8.71 -9.73 10.39
N LEU A 66 -8.76 -9.43 9.08
CA LEU A 66 -7.58 -9.14 8.25
C LEU A 66 -6.85 -7.85 8.67
N SER A 67 -7.49 -6.96 9.44
CA SER A 67 -6.80 -5.77 9.96
C SER A 67 -5.64 -6.13 10.91
N LYS A 68 -5.64 -7.33 11.50
CA LYS A 68 -4.50 -7.84 12.28
C LYS A 68 -3.28 -8.19 11.44
N LEU A 69 -3.44 -8.39 10.12
CA LEU A 69 -2.34 -8.67 9.19
C LEU A 69 -1.59 -7.40 8.77
N VAL A 70 -2.23 -6.24 8.92
CA VAL A 70 -1.63 -4.94 8.63
C VAL A 70 -1.63 -4.12 9.92
N PRO A 71 -0.63 -4.28 10.80
CA PRO A 71 -0.62 -3.60 12.09
C PRO A 71 -0.36 -2.10 11.90
N LEU A 72 -1.42 -1.34 11.61
CA LEU A 72 -1.44 0.11 11.45
C LEU A 72 -0.69 0.87 12.58
N PRO A 73 -0.77 0.47 13.87
CA PRO A 73 0.00 1.13 14.94
C PRO A 73 1.52 1.00 14.77
N LYS A 74 2.01 -0.07 14.12
CA LYS A 74 3.43 -0.21 13.76
C LYS A 74 3.78 0.64 12.54
N LEU A 75 2.83 0.86 11.62
CA LEU A 75 3.01 1.73 10.46
C LEU A 75 3.10 3.21 10.84
N ALA A 76 2.37 3.65 11.86
CA ALA A 76 2.44 5.02 12.39
C ALA A 76 3.84 5.45 12.85
N ARG A 77 4.73 4.49 13.16
CA ARG A 77 6.13 4.77 13.52
C ARG A 77 7.00 5.23 12.34
N PHE A 78 6.61 4.91 11.11
CA PHE A 78 7.34 5.27 9.90
C PHE A 78 6.95 6.65 9.36
N PHE A 79 5.88 7.26 9.88
CA PHE A 79 5.42 8.61 9.51
C PHE A 79 5.82 9.69 10.52
N LYS A 80 6.66 9.34 11.51
CA LYS A 80 7.35 10.32 12.36
C LYS A 80 8.64 10.73 11.64
N PHE A 81 8.56 11.79 10.86
CA PHE A 81 9.73 12.52 10.35
C PHE A 81 10.06 13.67 11.29
#